data_AF-Q0DR32-F1
#
_entry.id   AF-Q0DR32-F1
#
_cell.length_a   1.000
_cell.length_b   1.000
_cell.length_c   1.000
_cell.angle_alpha   90.00
_cell.angle_beta   90.00
_cell.angle_gamma   90.00
#
_symmetry.space_group_name_H-M   'P 1'
#
loop_
_entity.id
_entity.type
_entity.pdbx_description
1 polymer ?
#
loop_
_entity_poly.entity_id
_entity_poly.type
_entity_poly.pdbx_seq_one_letter_code
_entity_poly.pdbx_strand_id
1 'polypeptide(L)' 'VLGLGWSSIFYIESIARVKKLSLSGLLLYKLRIADQFFVQWPQLQQKYPRACYAGRLM' A
#
# COMPACT_ATOMS: atom_id res chain seq x y z
N VAL A 1 -4.11 16.75 23.78
CA VAL A 1 -2.86 16.97 23.01
C VAL A 1 -2.90 16.08 21.78
N LEU A 2 -3.48 16.55 20.68
CA LEU A 2 -3.26 15.91 19.38
C LEU A 2 -1.86 16.37 18.95
N GLY A 3 -0.83 15.62 19.33
CA GLY A 3 0.53 15.87 18.85
C GLY A 3 0.55 15.62 17.36
N LEU A 4 0.27 16.65 16.54
CA LEU A 4 0.49 16.61 15.10
C LEU A 4 1.99 16.65 14.84
N GLY A 5 2.67 15.55 15.18
CA GLY A 5 3.99 15.25 14.67
C GLY A 5 3.85 14.69 13.25
N TRP A 6 4.77 15.07 12.38
CA TRP A 6 4.92 14.42 11.07
C TRP A 6 5.07 12.91 11.29
N SER A 7 4.13 12.14 10.77
CA SER A 7 4.09 10.69 10.90
C SER A 7 4.16 10.09 9.50
N SER A 8 5.15 9.23 9.25
CA SER A 8 5.26 8.55 7.97
C SER A 8 4.48 7.24 8.00
N ILE A 9 3.55 7.08 7.06
CA ILE A 9 2.61 5.96 6.99
C ILE A 9 3.03 5.04 5.85
N PHE A 10 3.48 3.85 6.23
CA PHE A 10 3.84 2.78 5.30
C PHE A 10 2.74 1.71 5.32
N TYR A 11 2.26 1.32 4.16
CA TYR A 11 1.30 0.24 4.03
C TYR A 11 1.84 -0.83 3.10
N ILE A 12 1.79 -2.08 3.56
CA ILE A 12 2.16 -3.26 2.79
C ILE A 12 0.90 -4.11 2.67
N GLU A 13 0.48 -4.41 1.44
CA GLU A 13 -0.67 -5.29 1.22
C GLU A 13 -0.35 -6.73 1.64
N SER A 14 -1.36 -7.54 1.92
CA SER A 14 -1.14 -8.96 2.24
C SER A 14 -0.60 -9.72 1.02
N ILE A 15 0.44 -10.54 1.23
CA ILE A 15 1.03 -11.37 0.17
C ILE A 15 0.02 -12.35 -0.45
N ALA A 16 -1.03 -12.77 0.27
CA ALA A 16 -2.07 -13.65 -0.27
C ALA A 16 -2.98 -12.96 -1.31
N ARG A 17 -2.93 -11.62 -1.40
CA ARG A 17 -3.80 -10.82 -2.29
C ARG A 17 -3.12 -10.62 -3.65
N VAL A 18 -3.31 -11.57 -4.56
CA VAL A 18 -2.68 -11.52 -5.89
C VAL A 18 -3.45 -10.65 -6.90
N LYS A 19 -4.79 -10.66 -6.83
CA LYS A 19 -5.66 -10.07 -7.88
C LYS A 19 -6.20 -8.68 -7.56
N LYS A 20 -6.41 -8.37 -6.28
CA LYS A 20 -7.02 -7.11 -5.82
C LYS A 20 -6.53 -6.76 -4.42
N LEU A 21 -6.40 -5.45 -4.18
CA LEU A 21 -6.13 -4.91 -2.83
C LEU A 21 -7.20 -5.33 -1.84
N SER A 22 -6.85 -5.33 -0.56
CA SER A 22 -7.82 -5.35 0.54
C SER A 22 -8.66 -4.08 0.54
N LEU A 23 -9.75 -4.06 1.29
CA LEU A 23 -10.58 -2.86 1.43
C LEU A 23 -9.76 -1.72 2.06
N SER A 24 -8.96 -2.02 3.08
CA SER A 24 -8.07 -1.08 3.74
C SER A 24 -6.99 -0.55 2.79
N GLY A 25 -6.34 -1.44 2.02
CA GLY A 25 -5.37 -1.04 1.02
C GLY A 25 -5.98 -0.16 -0.07
N LEU A 26 -7.20 -0.48 -0.52
CA LEU A 26 -7.92 0.35 -1.48
C LEU A 26 -8.26 1.73 -0.89
N LEU A 27 -8.68 1.80 0.38
CA LEU A 27 -9.01 3.05 1.06
C LEU A 27 -7.76 3.93 1.21
N LEU A 28 -6.68 3.38 1.74
CA LEU A 28 -5.40 4.08 1.90
C LEU A 28 -4.84 4.56 0.55
N TYR A 29 -4.94 3.73 -0.48
CA TYR A 29 -4.55 4.09 -1.84
C TYR A 29 -5.40 5.24 -2.39
N LYS A 30 -6.74 5.15 -2.29
CA LYS A 30 -7.66 6.16 -2.82
C LYS A 30 -7.58 7.49 -2.08
N LEU A 31 -7.57 7.45 -0.74
CA LEU A 31 -7.48 8.63 0.11
C LEU A 31 -6.08 9.23 0.18
N ARG A 32 -5.06 8.56 -0.38
CA ARG A 32 -3.66 9.01 -0.38
C ARG A 32 -3.10 9.25 1.03
N ILE A 33 -3.49 8.40 1.98
CA ILE A 33 -3.06 8.53 3.39
C ILE A 33 -1.67 7.90 3.60
N ALA A 34 -1.35 6.85 2.85
CA ALA A 34 -0.04 6.21 2.94
C ALA A 34 0.98 6.98 2.10
N ASP A 35 2.09 7.38 2.72
CA ASP A 35 3.24 7.96 2.02
C ASP A 35 3.92 6.91 1.13
N GLN A 36 3.99 5.68 1.63
CA GLN A 36 4.52 4.54 0.89
C GLN A 36 3.53 3.39 0.88
N PHE A 37 3.24 2.87 -0.30
CA PHE A 37 2.29 1.80 -0.51
C PHE A 37 2.96 0.67 -1.28
N PHE A 38 3.10 -0.50 -0.67
CA PHE A 38 3.81 -1.64 -1.26
C PHE A 38 2.87 -2.77 -1.65
N VAL A 39 3.18 -3.41 -2.77
CA VAL A 39 2.52 -4.62 -3.28
C VAL A 39 3.55 -5.67 -3.66
N GLN A 40 3.24 -6.94 -3.44
CA GLN A 40 4.14 -8.06 -3.72
C GLN A 40 3.94 -8.66 -5.11
N TRP A 41 2.95 -8.19 -5.87
CA TRP A 41 2.56 -8.77 -7.15
C TRP A 41 2.65 -7.71 -8.26
N PRO A 42 3.33 -7.99 -9.38
CA PRO A 42 3.50 -7.00 -10.45
C PRO A 42 2.16 -6.67 -11.12
N GLN A 43 1.20 -7.60 -11.15
CA GLN A 43 -0.14 -7.36 -11.69
C GLN A 43 -0.90 -6.32 -10.85
N LEU A 44 -0.70 -6.31 -9.53
CA LEU A 44 -1.25 -5.28 -8.67
C LEU A 44 -0.57 -3.94 -8.95
N GLN A 45 0.76 -3.90 -9.11
CA GLN A 45 1.44 -2.66 -9.45
C GLN A 45 0.94 -2.08 -10.78
N GLN A 46 0.75 -2.92 -11.80
CA GLN A 46 0.19 -2.48 -13.09
C GLN A 46 -1.20 -1.88 -12.94
N LYS A 47 -2.05 -2.47 -12.07
CA LYS A 47 -3.40 -1.96 -11.78
C LYS A 47 -3.40 -0.72 -10.89
N TYR A 48 -2.40 -0.59 -10.02
CA TYR A 48 -2.27 0.48 -9.04
C TYR A 48 -0.86 1.10 -9.17
N PRO A 49 -0.60 1.95 -10.19
CA PRO A 49 0.75 2.41 -10.53
C PRO A 49 1.48 3.20 -9.44
N ARG A 50 0.75 3.76 -8.46
CA ARG A 50 1.36 4.43 -7.30
C ARG A 50 1.83 3.46 -6.21
N ALA A 51 1.50 2.18 -6.33
CA ALA A 51 2.03 1.16 -5.46
C ALA A 51 3.46 0.80 -5.90
N CYS A 52 4.38 0.74 -4.95
CA CYS A 52 5.72 0.23 -5.17
C CYS A 52 5.67 -1.30 -5.15
N TYR A 53 6.16 -1.93 -6.22
CA TYR A 53 6.35 -3.37 -6.22
C TYR A 53 7.57 -3.72 -5.36
N ALA A 54 7.36 -4.51 -4.32
CA ALA A 54 8.41 -4.97 -3.42
C ALA A 54 8.76 -6.45 -3.60
N GLY A 55 8.03 -7.17 -4.46
CA GLY A 55 8.24 -8.60 -4.67
C GLY A 55 8.14 -9.42 -3.38
N ARG A 56 9.06 -10.39 -3.22
CA ARG A 56 9.16 -11.21 -2.02
C ARG A 56 10.03 -10.47 -1.01
N LEU A 57 9.40 -9.80 -0.04
CA LEU A 57 10.09 -9.19 1.11
C LEU A 57 10.54 -10.33 2.05
N MET A 58 11.64 -10.99 1.70
CA MET A 58 12.42 -11.88 2.57
C MET A 58 13.89 -11.77 2.17
#